data_AF-A0A1G2EAB7-F1
#
_entry.id   AF-A0A1G2EAB7-F1
#
_cell.length_a   1.000
_cell.length_b   1.000
_cell.length_c   1.000
_cell.angle_alpha   90.00
_cell.angle_beta   90.00
_cell.angle_gamma   90.00
#
_symmetry.space_group_name_H-M   'P 1'
#
loop_
_entity.id
_entity.type
_entity.pdbx_description
1 polymer ?
#
loop_
_entity_poly.entity_id
_entity_poly.type
_entity_poly.pdbx_seq_one_letter_code
_entity_poly.pdbx_strand_id
1 'polypeptide(L)' 'MDNNSSEVKIIAGFLASALDIEDDMSTSVYGEYLSRETWPVDLDEKVFKMITNLVTVLIEETEGHKKAFLGLKNKFVK' A
#
# COMPACT_ATOMS: atom_id res chain seq x y z
N MET A 1 -14.19 33.72 8.84
CA MET A 1 -14.71 32.76 7.85
C MET A 1 -13.56 31.80 7.52
N ASP A 2 -13.85 30.51 7.34
CA ASP A 2 -13.03 29.52 6.60
C ASP A 2 -12.03 28.56 7.31
N ASN A 3 -11.98 28.42 8.64
CA ASN A 3 -11.10 27.40 9.25
C ASN A 3 -11.42 25.97 8.78
N ASN A 4 -12.72 25.62 8.68
CA ASN A 4 -13.17 24.27 8.36
C ASN A 4 -12.81 23.83 6.92
N SER A 5 -12.76 24.76 5.96
CA SER A 5 -12.40 24.43 4.56
C SER A 5 -10.90 24.12 4.42
N SER A 6 -10.05 24.82 5.17
CA SER A 6 -8.60 24.62 5.13
C SER A 6 -8.20 23.29 5.77
N GLU A 7 -8.80 22.93 6.92
CA GLU A 7 -8.54 21.69 7.63
C GLU A 7 -8.97 20.47 6.81
N VAL A 8 -10.16 20.50 6.21
CA VAL A 8 -10.64 19.41 5.34
C VAL A 8 -9.71 19.20 4.13
N LYS A 9 -9.21 20.28 3.51
CA LYS A 9 -8.24 20.17 2.40
C LYS A 9 -6.91 19.55 2.85
N ILE A 10 -6.42 19.93 4.03
CA ILE A 10 -5.19 19.37 4.60
C ILE A 10 -5.38 17.87 4.87
N ILE A 11 -6.48 17.48 5.50
CA ILE A 11 -6.80 16.06 5.75
C ILE A 11 -6.91 15.30 4.43
N ALA A 12 -7.60 15.85 3.44
CA ALA A 12 -7.72 15.23 2.12
C ALA A 12 -6.36 15.00 1.46
N GLY A 13 -5.43 15.96 1.57
CA GLY A 13 -4.06 15.85 1.05
C GLY A 13 -3.26 14.75 1.75
N PHE A 14 -3.35 14.66 3.08
CA PHE A 14 -2.72 13.57 3.83
C PHE A 14 -3.27 12.20 3.47
N LEU A 15 -4.60 12.08 3.30
CA LEU A 15 -5.22 10.82 2.91
C LEU A 15 -4.88 10.40 1.48
N ALA A 16 -4.76 11.35 0.56
CA ALA A 16 -4.26 11.08 -0.79
C ALA A 16 -2.83 10.55 -0.74
N SER A 17 -1.95 11.22 0.01
CA SER A 17 -0.55 10.79 0.17
C SER A 17 -0.45 9.40 0.81
N ALA A 18 -1.28 9.10 1.80
CA ALA A 18 -1.30 7.79 2.43
C ALA A 18 -1.74 6.68 1.45
N LEU A 19 -2.75 6.95 0.61
CA LEU A 19 -3.17 6.00 -0.42
C LEU A 19 -2.08 5.75 -1.47
N ASP A 20 -1.41 6.82 -1.92
CA ASP A 20 -0.29 6.71 -2.86
C ASP A 20 0.86 5.87 -2.27
N ILE A 21 1.15 6.03 -0.97
CA ILE A 21 2.14 5.22 -0.27
C ILE A 21 1.73 3.75 -0.21
N GLU A 22 0.48 3.42 0.11
CA GLU A 22 0.03 2.03 0.12
C GLU A 22 0.07 1.41 -1.30
N ASP A 23 -0.20 2.19 -2.34
CA ASP A 23 -0.05 1.76 -3.74
C ASP A 23 1.43 1.44 -4.05
N ASP A 24 2.36 2.33 -3.68
CA ASP A 24 3.79 2.14 -3.90
C ASP A 24 4.35 0.96 -3.10
N MET A 25 3.93 0.80 -1.84
CA MET A 25 4.30 -0.36 -1.01
C MET A 25 3.83 -1.67 -1.65
N SER A 26 2.60 -1.73 -2.14
CA SER A 26 2.04 -2.95 -2.75
C SER A 26 2.73 -3.33 -4.07
N THR A 27 3.02 -2.34 -4.91
CA THR A 27 3.47 -2.55 -6.29
C THR A 27 4.98 -2.49 -6.45
N SER A 28 5.59 -1.39 -6.00
CA SER A 28 7.02 -1.11 -6.20
C SER A 28 7.88 -1.73 -5.12
N VAL A 29 7.40 -1.87 -3.88
CA VAL A 29 8.21 -2.43 -2.79
C VAL A 29 7.99 -3.93 -2.69
N TYR A 30 6.77 -4.37 -2.37
CA TYR A 30 6.48 -5.78 -2.18
C TYR A 30 6.35 -6.54 -3.50
N GLY A 31 5.72 -5.93 -4.51
CA GLY A 31 5.51 -6.55 -5.82
C GLY A 31 6.80 -6.98 -6.53
N GLU A 32 7.90 -6.24 -6.37
CA GLU A 32 9.20 -6.59 -6.95
C GLU A 32 9.70 -7.96 -6.49
N TYR A 33 9.44 -8.33 -5.24
CA TYR A 33 9.87 -9.61 -4.67
C TYR A 33 9.09 -10.81 -5.16
N LEU A 34 7.97 -10.60 -5.88
CA LEU A 34 7.23 -11.68 -6.55
C LEU A 34 7.89 -12.12 -7.85
N SER A 35 8.77 -11.30 -8.44
CA SER A 35 9.51 -11.68 -9.64
C SER A 35 10.70 -12.57 -9.30
N ARG A 36 10.82 -13.73 -9.96
CA ARG A 36 11.98 -14.62 -9.79
C ARG A 36 13.29 -13.97 -10.20
N GLU A 37 13.23 -13.00 -11.13
CA GLU A 37 14.37 -12.26 -11.68
C GLU A 37 15.02 -11.32 -10.66
N THR A 38 14.27 -10.90 -9.63
CA THR A 38 14.76 -10.10 -8.50
C THR A 38 15.70 -10.89 -7.58
N TRP A 39 15.65 -12.22 -7.66
CA TRP A 39 16.35 -13.11 -6.73
C TRP A 39 17.56 -13.80 -7.38
N PRO A 40 18.55 -14.23 -6.57
CA PRO A 40 19.70 -15.01 -7.06
C PRO A 40 19.27 -16.24 -7.86
N VAL A 41 20.00 -16.54 -8.95
CA VAL A 41 19.68 -17.64 -9.89
C VAL A 41 19.66 -19.00 -9.18
N ASP A 42 20.48 -19.18 -8.16
CA ASP A 42 20.64 -20.39 -7.37
C ASP A 42 19.73 -20.47 -6.13
N LEU A 43 18.85 -19.47 -5.92
CA LEU A 43 17.85 -19.53 -4.85
C LEU A 43 16.95 -20.76 -5.02
N ASP A 44 16.87 -21.57 -3.97
CA ASP A 44 16.02 -22.76 -3.92
C ASP A 44 14.55 -22.39 -4.15
N GLU A 45 13.88 -23.19 -4.99
CA GLU A 45 12.50 -22.91 -5.40
C GLU A 45 11.51 -22.96 -4.24
N LYS A 46 11.74 -23.82 -3.23
CA LYS A 46 10.85 -23.86 -2.04
C LYS A 46 11.04 -22.60 -1.21
N VAL A 47 12.27 -22.12 -1.08
CA VAL A 47 12.56 -20.86 -0.38
C VAL A 47 11.91 -19.69 -1.12
N PHE A 48 12.06 -19.62 -2.45
CA PHE A 48 11.39 -18.60 -3.26
C PHE A 48 9.86 -18.63 -3.05
N LYS A 49 9.25 -19.81 -3.09
CA LYS A 49 7.82 -19.97 -2.83
C LYS A 49 7.39 -19.54 -1.42
N MET A 50 8.22 -19.81 -0.41
CA MET A 50 7.94 -19.34 0.96
C MET A 50 7.96 -17.80 1.04
N ILE A 51 8.93 -17.17 0.37
CA ILE A 51 9.03 -15.72 0.30
C ILE A 51 7.81 -15.14 -0.41
N THR A 52 7.46 -15.63 -1.61
CA THR A 52 6.33 -15.08 -2.36
C THR A 52 5.00 -15.24 -1.65
N ASN A 53 4.80 -16.35 -0.92
CA ASN A 53 3.62 -16.51 -0.06
C ASN A 53 3.55 -15.44 1.04
N LEU A 54 4.67 -15.15 1.72
CA LEU A 54 4.71 -14.11 2.76
C LEU A 54 4.51 -12.71 2.17
N VAL A 55 5.18 -12.41 1.05
CA VAL A 55 5.04 -11.12 0.34
C VAL A 55 3.60 -10.90 -0.13
N THR A 56 2.91 -11.96 -0.57
CA THR A 56 1.50 -11.88 -0.97
C THR A 56 0.62 -11.46 0.20
N VAL A 57 0.85 -11.99 1.41
CA VAL A 57 0.12 -11.59 2.62
C VAL A 57 0.34 -10.09 2.90
N LEU A 58 1.57 -9.58 2.78
CA LEU A 58 1.84 -8.16 2.98
C LEU A 58 1.10 -7.26 1.96
N ILE A 59 1.03 -7.69 0.70
CA ILE A 59 0.25 -6.99 -0.33
C ILE A 59 -1.24 -6.99 0.04
N GLU A 60 -1.79 -8.13 0.46
CA GLU A 60 -3.18 -8.20 0.90
C GLU A 60 -3.48 -7.29 2.11
N GLU A 61 -2.52 -7.15 3.04
CA GLU A 61 -2.62 -6.22 4.17
C GLU A 61 -2.64 -4.76 3.71
N THR A 62 -1.79 -4.37 2.74
CA THR A 62 -1.80 -3.00 2.17
C THR A 62 -3.15 -2.65 1.53
N GLU A 63 -3.83 -3.61 0.89
CA GLU A 63 -5.20 -3.43 0.40
C GLU A 63 -6.22 -3.21 1.53
N GLY A 64 -5.99 -3.83 2.69
CA GLY A 64 -6.75 -3.56 3.92
C GLY A 64 -6.57 -2.13 4.41
N HIS A 65 -5.33 -1.62 4.42
CA HIS A 65 -5.03 -0.25 4.80
C HIS A 65 -5.67 0.77 3.85
N LYS A 66 -5.57 0.55 2.52
CA LYS A 66 -6.23 1.40 1.52
C LYS A 66 -7.73 1.52 1.77
N LYS A 67 -8.40 0.40 2.05
CA LYS A 67 -9.84 0.40 2.39
C LYS A 67 -10.13 1.23 3.64
N ALA A 68 -9.28 1.18 4.66
CA ALA A 68 -9.42 2.00 5.86
C ALA A 68 -9.26 3.51 5.54
N PHE A 69 -8.23 3.88 4.76
CA PHE A 69 -8.02 5.28 4.34
C PHE A 69 -9.14 5.80 3.43
N LEU A 70 -9.64 4.98 2.50
CA LEU A 70 -10.81 5.32 1.67
C LEU A 70 -12.07 5.50 2.53
N GLY A 71 -12.28 4.62 3.51
CA GLY A 71 -13.37 4.74 4.47
C GLY A 71 -13.27 6.04 5.29
N LEU A 72 -12.06 6.46 5.64
CA LEU A 72 -11.80 7.72 6.32
C LEU A 72 -12.05 8.93 5.40
N LYS A 73 -11.55 8.88 4.16
CA LYS A 73 -11.76 9.91 3.14
C LYS A 73 -13.25 10.16 2.90
N ASN A 74 -14.05 9.11 2.75
CA ASN A 74 -15.51 9.23 2.54
C ASN A 74 -16.25 9.85 3.75
N LYS A 75 -15.68 9.79 4.95
CA LYS A 75 -16.26 10.41 6.15
C LYS A 75 -15.96 11.90 6.26
N PHE A 76 -14.75 12.32 5.88
CA PHE A 76 -14.24 13.68 6.09
C PHE A 76 -14.26 14.56 4.84
N VAL A 77 -14.25 13.96 3.66
CA VAL A 77 -14.22 14.62 2.36
C VAL A 77 -15.47 14.14 1.60
N LYS A 78 -16.57 14.88 1.74
CA LYS A 78 -17.80 14.66 0.97
C LYS A 78 -17.68 15.17 -0.46
#